data_AF-A0AAW8F346-F1
#
_entry.id   AF-A0AAW8F346-F1
#
_cell.length_a   1.000
_cell.length_b   1.000
_cell.length_c   1.000
_cell.angle_alpha   90.00
_cell.angle_beta   90.00
_cell.angle_gamma   90.00
#
_symmetry.space_group_name_H-M   'P 1'
#
loop_
_entity.id
_entity.type
_entity.pdbx_description
1 polymer ?
#
loop_
_entity_poly.entity_id
_entity_poly.type
_entity_poly.pdbx_seq_one_letter_code
_entity_poly.pdbx_strand_id
1 'polypeptide(L)'
;MRGRWTRRPPAGRRAALQQQREEEWRRRYPLFPRLLFVLDGTGPAGVENRIDALRAATRDLALFGFLHEVPVLAAPLTDLLRDGPSAPVWRPVQDPDSRVSWEQSRHP
;
A
#
# COMPACT_ATOMS: atom_id res chain seq x y z
N MET A 1 55.71 -12.16 -4.54
CA MET A 1 54.59 -11.22 -4.26
C MET A 1 53.48 -11.47 -5.27
N ARG A 2 52.28 -11.88 -4.85
CA ARG A 2 51.08 -12.02 -5.73
C ARG A 2 50.02 -11.01 -5.26
N GLY A 3 49.82 -9.93 -6.01
CA GLY A 3 48.78 -8.94 -5.75
C GLY A 3 47.40 -9.46 -6.15
N ARG A 4 46.46 -9.45 -5.21
CA ARG A 4 45.06 -9.81 -5.40
C ARG A 4 44.31 -8.58 -5.94
N TRP A 5 43.81 -8.64 -7.17
CA TRP A 5 42.89 -7.63 -7.69
C TRP A 5 41.46 -7.96 -7.25
N THR A 6 40.88 -7.15 -6.36
CA THR A 6 39.42 -7.15 -6.12
C THR A 6 38.78 -6.11 -7.03
N ARG A 7 38.12 -6.55 -8.11
CA ARG A 7 37.24 -5.67 -8.88
C ARG A 7 36.03 -5.32 -8.01
N ARG A 8 36.00 -4.11 -7.45
CA ARG A 8 34.74 -3.53 -6.93
C ARG A 8 33.82 -3.28 -8.12
N PRO A 9 32.60 -3.84 -8.17
CA PRO A 9 31.66 -3.48 -9.22
C PRO A 9 31.31 -1.98 -9.10
N PRO A 10 31.18 -1.26 -10.23
CA PRO A 10 30.91 0.18 -10.20
C PRO A 10 29.55 0.45 -9.57
N ALA A 11 29.54 1.22 -8.48
CA ALA A 11 28.34 1.65 -7.75
C ALA A 11 27.35 2.45 -8.64
N GLY A 12 27.80 2.94 -9.79
CA GLY A 12 26.99 3.77 -10.71
C GLY A 12 25.91 3.01 -11.49
N ARG A 13 25.97 1.68 -11.61
CA ARG A 13 24.97 0.95 -12.42
C ARG A 13 23.61 0.82 -11.73
N ARG A 14 23.57 0.86 -10.39
CA ARG A 14 22.31 0.88 -9.62
C ARG A 14 21.64 2.26 -9.62
N ALA A 15 22.43 3.33 -9.50
CA ALA A 15 21.92 4.69 -9.53
C ALA A 15 21.37 5.09 -10.92
N ALA A 16 21.96 4.59 -12.01
CA ALA A 16 21.52 4.89 -13.38
C ALA A 16 20.16 4.26 -13.75
N LEU A 17 19.78 3.13 -13.11
CA LEU A 17 18.44 2.53 -13.28
C LEU A 17 17.37 3.25 -12.44
N GLN A 18 17.75 3.81 -11.28
CA GLN A 18 16.85 4.62 -10.45
C GLN A 18 16.53 6.01 -11.06
N GLN A 19 17.35 6.49 -12.01
CA GLN A 19 17.15 7.75 -12.72
C GLN A 19 16.26 7.65 -13.96
N GLN A 20 15.79 6.45 -14.35
CA GLN A 20 14.87 6.31 -15.48
C GLN A 20 13.45 6.75 -15.07
N ARG A 21 13.23 8.07 -15.15
CA ARG A 21 11.95 8.77 -15.04
C ARG A 21 11.26 8.57 -13.71
N GLU A 22 11.50 9.51 -12.80
CA GLU A 22 10.58 9.79 -11.69
C GLU A 22 9.13 9.73 -12.20
N GLU A 23 8.36 8.78 -11.65
CA GLU A 23 7.01 8.45 -12.10
C GLU A 23 6.16 9.73 -12.10
N GLU A 24 5.34 9.96 -13.14
CA GLU A 24 4.62 11.23 -13.32
C GLU A 24 3.72 11.58 -12.11
N TRP A 25 3.25 10.57 -11.37
CA TRP A 25 2.51 10.78 -10.12
C TRP A 25 3.39 11.36 -9.00
N ARG A 26 4.67 10.97 -8.89
CA ARG A 26 5.60 11.48 -7.87
C ARG A 26 5.89 12.97 -8.03
N ARG A 27 5.88 13.45 -9.27
CA ARG A 27 6.03 14.88 -9.57
C ARG A 27 4.88 15.72 -9.02
N ARG A 28 3.69 15.14 -8.97
CA ARG A 28 2.47 15.81 -8.50
C ARG A 28 2.14 15.49 -7.04
N TYR A 29 2.62 14.37 -6.53
CA TYR A 29 2.37 13.87 -5.19
C TYR A 29 3.72 13.47 -4.56
N PRO A 30 4.34 14.37 -3.77
CA PRO A 30 5.63 14.09 -3.14
C PRO A 30 5.56 12.98 -2.09
N LEU A 31 4.35 12.64 -1.63
CA LEU A 31 4.06 11.51 -0.76
C LEU A 31 3.37 10.40 -1.55
N PHE A 32 3.69 9.16 -1.22
CA PHE A 32 2.98 8.02 -1.79
C PHE A 32 1.50 8.09 -1.37
N PRO A 33 0.55 8.02 -2.32
CA PRO A 33 -0.86 8.17 -2.00
C PRO A 33 -1.36 7.02 -1.13
N ARG A 34 -2.37 7.29 -0.31
CA ARG A 34 -3.11 6.22 0.37
C ARG A 34 -3.73 5.26 -0.64
N LEU A 35 -3.78 3.97 -0.30
CA LEU A 35 -4.36 2.93 -1.14
C LEU A 35 -5.77 2.58 -0.66
N LEU A 36 -6.72 2.59 -1.59
CA LEU A 36 -8.12 2.26 -1.34
C LEU A 36 -8.50 1.04 -2.20
N PHE A 37 -8.80 -0.09 -1.55
CA PHE A 37 -9.28 -1.30 -2.18
C PHE A 37 -10.82 -1.32 -2.15
N VAL A 38 -11.44 -1.17 -3.31
CA VAL A 38 -12.89 -1.32 -3.46
C VAL A 38 -13.20 -2.75 -3.90
N LEU A 39 -13.93 -3.48 -3.06
CA LEU A 39 -14.19 -4.91 -3.24
C LEU A 39 -15.61 -5.13 -3.77
N ASP A 40 -15.72 -5.83 -4.90
CA ASP A 40 -16.99 -6.12 -5.55
C ASP A 40 -16.99 -7.50 -6.25
N GLY A 41 -18.15 -7.97 -6.70
CA GLY A 41 -18.30 -9.21 -7.47
C GLY A 41 -18.17 -10.47 -6.61
N THR A 42 -18.23 -10.31 -5.30
CA THR A 42 -18.26 -11.40 -4.32
C THR A 42 -19.28 -11.02 -3.26
N GLY A 43 -20.21 -11.93 -2.93
CA GLY A 43 -21.16 -11.69 -1.83
C GLY A 43 -20.45 -11.43 -0.50
N PRO A 44 -21.19 -11.14 0.59
CA PRO A 44 -20.60 -10.68 1.87
C PRO A 44 -19.42 -11.53 2.37
N ALA A 45 -19.56 -12.86 2.36
CA ALA A 45 -18.50 -13.76 2.79
C ALA A 45 -17.22 -13.67 1.93
N GLY A 46 -17.35 -13.42 0.63
CA GLY A 46 -16.20 -13.27 -0.26
C GLY A 46 -15.49 -11.93 -0.08
N VAL A 47 -16.21 -10.88 0.32
CA VAL A 47 -15.60 -9.61 0.73
C VAL A 47 -14.77 -9.78 2.01
N GLU A 48 -15.32 -10.45 3.03
CA GLU A 48 -14.57 -10.77 4.25
C GLU A 48 -13.29 -11.57 3.95
N ASN A 49 -13.41 -12.63 3.14
CA ASN A 49 -12.25 -13.43 2.76
C ASN A 49 -11.17 -12.62 2.02
N ARG A 50 -11.56 -11.65 1.20
CA ARG A 50 -10.61 -10.75 0.50
C ARG A 50 -9.95 -9.77 1.47
N ILE A 51 -10.67 -9.29 2.48
CA ILE A 51 -10.10 -8.44 3.52
C ILE A 51 -9.11 -9.22 4.38
N ASP A 52 -9.43 -10.46 4.72
CA ASP A 52 -8.51 -11.36 5.42
C ASP A 52 -7.26 -11.66 4.58
N ALA A 53 -7.40 -11.84 3.27
CA ALA A 53 -6.26 -12.00 2.37
C ALA A 53 -5.37 -10.75 2.34
N LEU A 54 -5.96 -9.54 2.30
CA LEU A 54 -5.21 -8.29 2.39
C LEU A 54 -4.48 -8.17 3.74
N ARG A 55 -5.14 -8.52 4.85
CA ARG A 55 -4.52 -8.57 6.18
C ARG A 55 -3.40 -9.60 6.27
N ALA A 56 -3.55 -10.75 5.62
CA ALA A 56 -2.49 -11.76 5.59
C ALA A 56 -1.26 -11.23 4.84
N ALA A 57 -1.46 -10.54 3.72
CA ALA A 57 -0.39 -9.91 2.95
C ALA A 57 0.38 -8.85 3.76
N THR A 58 -0.28 -8.16 4.71
CA THR A 58 0.40 -7.15 5.53
C THR A 58 1.43 -7.72 6.51
N ARG A 59 1.44 -9.05 6.70
CA ARG A 59 2.42 -9.73 7.57
C ARG A 59 3.75 -10.00 6.86
N ASP A 60 3.84 -9.74 5.56
CA ASP A 60 5.10 -9.82 4.83
C ASP A 60 6.06 -8.72 5.33
N LEU A 61 7.24 -9.15 5.81
CA LEU A 61 8.27 -8.25 6.31
C LEU A 61 8.75 -7.26 5.24
N ALA A 62 8.67 -7.63 3.95
CA ALA A 62 9.00 -6.73 2.85
C ALA A 62 8.04 -5.54 2.75
N LEU A 63 6.80 -5.67 3.25
CA LEU A 63 5.77 -4.64 3.19
C LEU A 63 5.63 -3.84 4.48
N PHE A 64 6.26 -4.25 5.58
CA PHE A 64 6.08 -3.61 6.89
C PHE A 64 6.39 -2.11 6.88
N GLY A 65 7.54 -1.71 6.30
CA GLY A 65 7.93 -0.29 6.20
C GLY A 65 6.95 0.51 5.33
N PHE A 66 6.53 -0.06 4.19
CA PHE A 66 5.56 0.57 3.30
C PHE A 66 4.21 0.80 3.99
N LEU A 67 3.71 -0.20 4.72
CA LEU A 67 2.42 -0.16 5.39
C LEU A 67 2.39 0.73 6.63
N HIS A 68 3.56 1.09 7.16
CA HIS A 68 3.69 2.10 8.21
C HIS A 68 3.52 3.52 7.64
N GLU A 69 4.03 3.76 6.44
CA GLU A 69 4.02 5.08 5.80
C GLU A 69 2.78 5.31 4.93
N VAL A 70 2.19 4.23 4.40
CA VAL A 70 1.08 4.29 3.44
C VAL A 70 -0.19 3.72 4.06
N PRO A 71 -1.21 4.55 4.31
CA PRO A 71 -2.52 4.06 4.73
C PRO A 71 -3.13 3.17 3.65
N VAL A 72 -3.53 1.97 4.04
CA VAL A 72 -4.20 1.01 3.16
C VAL A 72 -5.56 0.63 3.76
N LEU A 73 -6.62 0.92 3.02
CA LEU A 73 -8.00 0.73 3.44
C LEU A 73 -8.74 -0.15 2.43
N ALA A 74 -9.71 -0.94 2.88
CA ALA A 74 -10.60 -1.73 2.04
C ALA A 74 -12.06 -1.45 2.38
N ALA A 75 -12.94 -1.42 1.37
CA ALA A 75 -14.39 -1.29 1.57
C ALA A 75 -15.16 -2.10 0.52
N PRO A 76 -16.33 -2.67 0.86
CA PRO A 76 -17.24 -3.22 -0.14
C PRO A 76 -17.81 -2.12 -1.02
N LEU A 77 -17.93 -2.34 -2.33
CA LEU A 77 -18.57 -1.38 -3.25
C LEU A 77 -20.02 -1.11 -2.84
N THR A 78 -20.73 -2.12 -2.35
CA THR A 78 -22.12 -1.99 -1.88
C THR A 78 -22.27 -0.97 -0.75
N ASP A 79 -21.29 -0.89 0.14
CA ASP A 79 -21.31 0.04 1.27
C ASP A 79 -20.98 1.46 0.79
N LEU A 80 -20.06 1.59 -0.15
CA LEU A 80 -19.75 2.89 -0.78
C LEU A 80 -20.93 3.46 -1.56
N LEU A 81 -21.67 2.61 -2.28
CA LEU A 81 -22.86 3.03 -3.03
C LEU A 81 -24.02 3.42 -2.11
N ARG A 82 -24.14 2.76 -0.95
CA ARG A 82 -25.23 3.00 0.01
C ARG A 82 -24.97 4.22 0.90
N ASP A 83 -23.79 4.28 1.50
CA ASP A 83 -23.47 5.22 2.57
C ASP A 83 -22.53 6.35 2.10
N GLY A 84 -21.92 6.19 0.92
CA GLY A 84 -20.96 7.13 0.34
C GLY A 84 -19.53 6.88 0.78
N PRO A 85 -18.53 7.41 0.05
CA PRO A 85 -17.13 7.18 0.34
C PRO A 85 -16.69 7.82 1.65
N SER A 86 -17.20 8.99 2.03
CA SER A 86 -16.78 9.69 3.26
C SER A 86 -17.39 9.10 4.54
N ALA A 87 -18.33 8.15 4.44
CA ALA A 87 -18.86 7.40 5.57
C ALA A 87 -17.81 6.47 6.19
N PRO A 88 -18.00 6.03 7.46
CA PRO A 88 -17.11 5.08 8.12
C PRO A 88 -17.31 3.65 7.61
N VAL A 89 -17.08 3.42 6.32
CA VAL A 89 -17.23 2.11 5.65
C VAL A 89 -15.88 1.46 5.34
N TRP A 90 -14.79 2.21 5.49
CA TRP A 90 -13.44 1.74 5.20
C TRP A 90 -12.84 0.98 6.37
N ARG A 91 -12.16 -0.12 6.04
CA ARG A 91 -11.51 -1.04 6.97
C ARG A 91 -10.00 -0.97 6.77
N PRO A 92 -9.23 -0.49 7.75
CA PRO A 92 -7.78 -0.55 7.67
C PRO A 92 -7.29 -2.00 7.57
N VAL A 93 -6.40 -2.31 6.63
CA VAL A 93 -5.98 -3.70 6.42
C VAL A 93 -5.19 -4.29 7.61
N GLN A 94 -4.53 -3.43 8.41
CA GLN A 94 -3.83 -3.86 9.62
C GLN A 94 -4.78 -4.08 10.81
N ASP A 95 -5.96 -3.48 10.76
CA ASP A 95 -6.99 -3.53 11.79
C ASP A 95 -8.38 -3.55 11.15
N PRO A 96 -8.79 -4.67 10.54
CA PRO A 96 -10.01 -4.73 9.73
C PRO A 96 -11.28 -4.73 10.59
N ASP A 97 -11.18 -4.81 11.91
CA ASP A 97 -12.35 -4.74 12.80
C ASP A 97 -12.77 -3.28 13.02
N SER A 98 -11.87 -2.32 12.85
CA SER A 98 -12.23 -0.90 12.87
C SER A 98 -12.91 -0.44 11.58
N ARG A 99 -13.61 0.69 11.70
CA ARG A 99 -14.30 1.39 10.63
C ARG A 99 -13.94 2.86 10.68
N VAL A 100 -13.46 3.39 9.56
CA VAL A 100 -12.97 4.77 9.46
C VAL A 100 -13.51 5.44 8.19
N SER A 101 -13.56 6.76 8.19
CA SER A 101 -13.68 7.52 6.94
C SER A 101 -12.33 7.50 6.22
N TRP A 102 -12.33 7.44 4.90
CA TRP A 102 -11.07 7.54 4.13
C TRP A 102 -10.39 8.90 4.25
N GLU A 103 -11.12 9.95 4.65
CA GLU A 103 -10.59 11.31 4.87
C GLU A 103 -9.79 11.41 6.17
N GLN A 104 -10.08 10.51 7.14
CA GLN A 104 -9.37 10.45 8.40
C GLN A 104 -7.91 10.05 8.15
N SER A 105 -7.02 11.02 8.34
CA SER A 105 -5.58 10.77 8.24
C SER A 105 -5.12 10.08 9.53
N ARG A 106 -4.47 8.92 9.42
CA ARG A 106 -3.70 8.36 10.53
C ARG A 106 -2.48 9.25 10.72
N HIS A 107 -2.56 10.19 11.67
CA HIS A 107 -1.36 10.81 12.23
C HIS A 107 -0.87 9.95 13.40
N PRO A 108 0.43 9.61 13.46
CA PRO A 108 1.07 9.27 14.72
C PRO A 108 1.11 10.48 15.66
#